data_AF-A0A1D7V1X1-F1
#
_entry.id   AF-A0A1D7V1X1-F1
#
_cell.length_a   1.000
_cell.length_b   1.000
_cell.length_c   1.000
_cell.angle_alpha   90.00
_cell.angle_beta   90.00
_cell.angle_gamma   90.00
#
_symmetry.space_group_name_H-M   'P 1'
#
loop_
_entity.id
_entity.type
_entity.pdbx_description
1 polymer ?
#
loop_
_entity_poly.entity_id
_entity_poly.type
_entity_poly.pdbx_seq_one_letter_code
_entity_poly.pdbx_strand_id
1 'polypeptide(L)'
;MQQETPSDPNLLGQFLSQSPVKALIDRYKSEKGKVRSFMEKLPLYASGLKGTEFQNADSLLRKELASKISHLKEPMRRLEEAFVSTKKMDLIGSSEIAVVLIDKLTNAIQSAGYGLTGLGSGLKATQEELEKLAEFDFSLFKEVEGIESKVQALKVTAESSVEEVRNLVSDIRVALDGLENAFRSRKDLFTKL
;
A
#
# COMPACT_ATOMS: atom_id res chain seq x y z
N MET A 1 5.54 -68.36 -8.29
CA MET A 1 5.80 -67.10 -9.01
C MET A 1 5.07 -65.99 -8.29
N GLN A 2 5.79 -65.20 -7.49
CA GLN A 2 5.32 -63.88 -7.06
C GLN A 2 6.26 -62.88 -7.73
N GLN A 3 5.70 -61.99 -8.56
CA GLN A 3 6.43 -60.91 -9.21
C GLN A 3 6.53 -59.76 -8.21
N GLU A 4 7.76 -59.37 -7.85
CA GLU A 4 8.03 -58.12 -7.15
C GLU A 4 7.88 -56.96 -8.15
N THR A 5 6.95 -56.05 -7.87
CA THR A 5 6.88 -54.74 -8.53
C THR A 5 7.90 -53.80 -7.88
N PRO A 6 8.78 -53.14 -8.66
CA PRO A 6 9.70 -52.17 -8.10
C PRO A 6 8.92 -50.91 -7.71
N SER A 7 8.94 -50.56 -6.42
CA SER A 7 8.40 -49.31 -5.90
C SER A 7 9.36 -48.18 -6.25
N ASP A 8 8.99 -47.39 -7.25
CA ASP A 8 9.79 -46.29 -7.78
C ASP A 8 9.87 -45.15 -6.72
N PRO A 9 11.05 -44.87 -6.11
CA PRO A 9 11.16 -43.98 -4.96
C PRO A 9 10.98 -42.48 -5.29
N ASN A 10 10.71 -42.14 -6.56
CA ASN A 10 10.77 -40.76 -7.05
C ASN A 10 9.40 -40.13 -7.38
N LEU A 11 8.29 -40.82 -7.08
CA LEU A 11 6.93 -40.34 -7.35
C LEU A 11 6.53 -39.15 -6.45
N LEU A 12 6.96 -39.15 -5.19
CA LEU A 12 6.69 -38.05 -4.24
C LEU A 12 7.48 -36.78 -4.61
N GLY A 13 8.71 -36.92 -5.10
CA GLY A 13 9.54 -35.81 -5.57
C GLY A 13 8.99 -35.15 -6.83
N GLN A 14 8.51 -35.96 -7.79
CA GLN A 14 7.83 -35.45 -8.99
C GLN A 14 6.48 -34.79 -8.66
N PHE A 15 5.69 -35.36 -7.75
CA PHE A 15 4.40 -34.80 -7.33
C PHE A 15 4.54 -33.43 -6.65
N LEU A 16 5.54 -33.25 -5.78
CA LEU A 16 5.82 -31.96 -5.14
C LEU A 16 6.44 -30.93 -6.10
N SER A 17 7.13 -31.38 -7.15
CA SER A 17 7.69 -30.48 -8.17
C SER A 17 6.64 -29.84 -9.09
N GLN A 18 5.49 -30.51 -9.27
CA GLN A 18 4.33 -30.02 -10.04
C GLN A 18 3.15 -29.58 -9.16
N SER A 19 3.36 -29.50 -7.85
CA SER A 19 2.29 -29.15 -6.91
C SER A 19 2.02 -27.64 -6.88
N PRO A 20 0.74 -27.21 -6.91
CA PRO A 20 0.32 -25.82 -6.67
C PRO A 20 0.93 -25.23 -5.38
N VAL A 21 1.26 -26.08 -4.41
CA VAL A 21 1.90 -25.72 -3.14
C VAL A 21 3.30 -25.17 -3.35
N LYS A 22 4.10 -25.74 -4.26
CA LYS A 22 5.45 -25.24 -4.55
C LYS A 22 5.38 -23.87 -5.23
N ALA A 23 4.47 -23.69 -6.18
CA ALA A 23 4.22 -22.39 -6.80
C ALA A 23 3.76 -21.33 -5.78
N LEU A 24 2.92 -21.71 -4.82
CA LEU A 24 2.51 -20.83 -3.71
C LEU A 24 3.69 -20.49 -2.78
N ILE A 25 4.54 -21.45 -2.44
CA ILE A 25 5.75 -21.23 -1.62
C ILE A 25 6.79 -20.36 -2.35
N ASP A 26 7.00 -20.59 -3.64
CA ASP A 26 7.94 -19.81 -4.46
C ASP A 26 7.41 -18.39 -4.69
N ARG A 27 6.10 -18.25 -4.91
CA ARG A 27 5.41 -16.94 -4.94
C ARG A 27 5.52 -16.23 -3.60
N TYR A 28 5.29 -16.92 -2.49
CA TYR A 28 5.42 -16.38 -1.13
C TYR A 28 6.86 -15.93 -0.84
N LYS A 29 7.87 -16.75 -1.15
CA LYS A 29 9.29 -16.37 -1.00
C LYS A 29 9.68 -15.19 -1.91
N SER A 30 9.16 -15.15 -3.13
CA SER A 30 9.38 -14.06 -4.09
C SER A 30 8.74 -12.75 -3.62
N GLU A 31 7.47 -12.80 -3.20
CA GLU A 31 6.73 -11.65 -2.66
C GLU A 31 7.37 -11.16 -1.36
N LYS A 32 7.80 -12.06 -0.46
CA LYS A 32 8.57 -11.71 0.76
C LYS A 32 9.92 -11.07 0.46
N GLY A 33 10.67 -11.60 -0.51
CA GLY A 33 11.91 -10.98 -0.98
C GLY A 33 11.66 -9.58 -1.53
N LYS A 34 10.55 -9.38 -2.25
CA LYS A 34 10.14 -8.07 -2.78
C LYS A 34 9.72 -7.10 -1.68
N VAL A 35 8.95 -7.53 -0.68
CA VAL A 35 8.56 -6.69 0.46
C VAL A 35 9.80 -6.22 1.21
N ARG A 36 10.68 -7.15 1.62
CA ARG A 36 11.90 -6.82 2.36
C ARG A 36 12.82 -5.90 1.57
N SER A 37 13.08 -6.21 0.30
CA SER A 37 13.93 -5.38 -0.56
C SER A 37 13.31 -4.02 -0.89
N PHE A 38 11.99 -3.89 -0.88
CA PHE A 38 11.31 -2.60 -0.98
C PHE A 38 11.47 -1.79 0.29
N MET A 39 11.23 -2.39 1.46
CA MET A 39 11.38 -1.70 2.74
C MET A 39 12.81 -1.20 2.93
N GLU A 40 13.83 -2.01 2.59
CA GLU A 40 15.24 -1.63 2.64
C GLU A 40 15.61 -0.42 1.75
N LYS A 41 14.77 -0.08 0.74
CA LYS A 41 14.96 1.10 -0.12
C LYS A 41 14.30 2.37 0.44
N LEU A 42 13.44 2.27 1.45
CA LEU A 42 12.79 3.44 2.04
C LEU A 42 13.79 4.20 2.92
N PRO A 43 13.98 5.51 2.72
CA PRO A 43 15.01 6.30 3.43
C PRO A 43 14.89 6.21 4.96
N LEU A 44 13.66 6.27 5.48
CA LEU A 44 13.38 6.19 6.92
C LEU A 44 13.59 4.77 7.48
N TYR A 45 13.30 3.73 6.70
CA TYR A 45 13.49 2.33 7.10
C TYR A 45 14.98 1.95 7.11
N ALA A 46 15.73 2.34 6.08
CA ALA A 46 17.16 2.05 5.95
C ALA A 46 18.01 2.69 7.05
N SER A 47 17.60 3.86 7.54
CA SER A 47 18.31 4.61 8.59
C SER A 47 17.99 4.13 10.01
N GLY A 48 16.77 3.63 10.26
CA GLY A 48 16.31 3.25 11.60
C GLY A 48 16.62 1.81 12.03
N LEU A 49 16.75 0.86 11.10
CA LEU A 49 16.78 -0.58 11.44
C LEU A 49 18.11 -1.18 11.87
N LYS A 50 19.18 -0.40 11.93
CA LYS A 50 20.44 -0.86 12.54
C LYS A 50 20.29 -0.89 14.08
N GLY A 51 19.50 -1.84 14.59
CA GLY A 51 19.45 -2.19 16.02
C GLY A 51 18.16 -1.90 16.78
N THR A 52 17.05 -1.53 16.14
CA THR A 52 15.79 -1.22 16.85
C THR A 52 14.72 -2.32 16.74
N GLU A 53 13.92 -2.49 17.80
CA GLU A 53 12.74 -3.36 17.83
C GLU A 53 11.75 -3.02 16.69
N PHE A 54 11.06 -4.04 16.16
CA PHE A 54 10.06 -3.94 15.07
C PHE A 54 9.02 -2.83 15.23
N GLN A 55 8.74 -2.39 16.46
CA GLN A 55 7.82 -1.29 16.77
C GLN A 55 8.29 0.05 16.20
N ASN A 56 9.61 0.29 16.16
CA ASN A 56 10.18 1.49 15.55
C ASN A 56 10.10 1.43 14.02
N ALA A 57 10.19 0.24 13.44
CA ALA A 57 10.04 0.04 11.99
C ALA A 57 8.61 0.39 11.51
N ASP A 58 7.58 -0.03 12.24
CA ASP A 58 6.19 0.33 11.92
C ASP A 58 5.96 1.85 11.85
N SER A 59 6.42 2.57 12.89
CA SER A 59 6.26 4.02 12.94
C SER A 59 6.97 4.72 11.78
N LEU A 60 8.14 4.21 11.39
CA LEU A 60 8.90 4.73 10.25
C LEU A 60 8.17 4.48 8.93
N LEU A 61 7.61 3.28 8.73
CA LEU A 61 6.82 2.97 7.53
C LEU A 61 5.58 3.85 7.42
N ARG A 62 4.86 4.07 8.52
CA ARG A 62 3.69 4.96 8.52
C ARG A 62 4.07 6.41 8.23
N LYS A 63 5.19 6.90 8.77
CA LYS A 63 5.72 8.25 8.44
C LYS A 63 6.06 8.36 6.96
N GLU A 64 6.70 7.35 6.40
CA GLU A 64 7.05 7.30 4.97
C GLU A 64 5.78 7.26 4.09
N LEU A 65 4.80 6.43 4.45
CA LEU A 65 3.52 6.34 3.75
C LEU A 65 2.78 7.69 3.78
N ALA A 66 2.69 8.31 4.96
CA ALA A 66 2.11 9.63 5.12
C ALA A 66 2.86 10.70 4.31
N SER A 67 4.20 10.65 4.26
CA SER A 67 5.00 11.55 3.45
C SER A 67 4.67 11.41 1.96
N LYS A 68 4.60 10.17 1.44
CA LYS A 68 4.25 9.93 0.04
C LYS A 68 2.85 10.43 -0.31
N ILE A 69 1.87 10.18 0.55
CA ILE A 69 0.50 10.68 0.36
C ILE A 69 0.48 12.20 0.36
N SER A 70 1.20 12.84 1.28
CA SER A 70 1.28 14.31 1.34
C SER A 70 1.86 14.93 0.07
N HIS A 71 2.78 14.25 -0.61
CA HIS A 71 3.35 14.72 -1.88
C HIS A 71 2.34 14.75 -3.03
N LEU A 72 1.22 14.04 -2.93
CA LEU A 72 0.14 14.09 -3.92
C LEU A 72 -0.60 15.44 -3.93
N LYS A 73 -0.51 16.20 -2.84
CA LYS A 73 -1.17 17.50 -2.68
C LYS A 73 -0.72 18.53 -3.69
N GLU A 74 0.58 18.62 -3.90
CA GLU A 74 1.19 19.62 -4.79
C GLU A 74 0.77 19.46 -6.26
N PRO A 75 0.84 18.26 -6.86
CA PRO A 75 0.25 18.02 -8.18
C PRO A 75 -1.24 18.37 -8.28
N MET A 76 -2.03 18.06 -7.25
CA MET A 76 -3.46 18.40 -7.23
C MET A 76 -3.70 19.91 -7.16
N ARG A 77 -2.84 20.68 -6.47
CA ARG A 77 -2.91 22.15 -6.48
C ARG A 77 -2.49 22.73 -7.82
N ARG A 78 -1.43 22.22 -8.44
CA ARG A 78 -1.01 22.64 -9.79
C ARG A 78 -2.08 22.39 -10.85
N LEU A 79 -2.95 21.40 -10.63
CA LEU A 79 -4.09 21.15 -11.51
C LEU A 79 -5.07 22.33 -11.54
N GLU A 80 -5.24 23.04 -10.42
CA GLU A 80 -6.13 24.20 -10.32
C GLU A 80 -5.61 25.38 -11.14
N GLU A 81 -4.29 25.57 -11.20
CA GLU A 81 -3.67 26.54 -12.12
C GLU A 81 -4.02 26.23 -13.58
N ALA A 82 -4.03 24.94 -13.95
CA ALA A 82 -4.44 24.51 -15.28
C ALA A 82 -5.94 24.71 -15.54
N PHE A 83 -6.80 24.57 -14.52
CA PHE A 83 -8.22 24.89 -14.64
C PHE A 83 -8.43 26.39 -14.93
N VAL A 84 -7.69 27.26 -14.28
CA VAL A 84 -7.76 28.71 -14.52
C VAL A 84 -7.30 29.04 -15.95
N SER A 85 -6.14 28.53 -16.37
CA SER A 85 -5.57 28.81 -17.69
C SER A 85 -6.42 28.27 -18.84
N THR A 86 -7.15 27.17 -18.62
CA THR A 86 -8.04 26.54 -19.62
C THR A 86 -9.50 26.94 -19.49
N LYS A 87 -9.83 27.91 -18.63
CA LYS A 87 -11.21 28.42 -18.37
C LYS A 87 -12.18 27.35 -17.87
N LYS A 88 -11.71 26.40 -17.04
CA LYS A 88 -12.48 25.28 -16.46
C LYS A 88 -12.62 25.40 -14.93
N MET A 89 -12.89 26.60 -14.43
CA MET A 89 -12.88 26.91 -12.99
C MET A 89 -13.93 26.12 -12.19
N ASP A 90 -15.00 25.65 -12.82
CA ASP A 90 -16.02 24.79 -12.21
C ASP A 90 -15.46 23.48 -11.63
N LEU A 91 -14.25 23.08 -12.05
CA LEU A 91 -13.57 21.88 -11.58
C LEU A 91 -12.77 22.09 -10.29
N ILE A 92 -12.50 23.34 -9.88
CA ILE A 92 -11.71 23.66 -8.67
C ILE A 92 -12.35 23.04 -7.42
N GLY A 93 -13.67 23.10 -7.29
CA GLY A 93 -14.36 22.48 -6.15
C GLY A 93 -14.14 20.97 -6.07
N SER A 94 -13.93 20.29 -7.21
CA SER A 94 -13.68 18.84 -7.23
C SER A 94 -12.24 18.49 -6.87
N SER A 95 -11.25 19.29 -7.29
CA SER A 95 -9.84 19.08 -6.90
C SER A 95 -9.61 19.39 -5.43
N GLU A 96 -10.25 20.44 -4.90
CA GLU A 96 -10.09 20.81 -3.48
C GLU A 96 -10.59 19.70 -2.55
N ILE A 97 -11.66 18.99 -2.91
CA ILE A 97 -12.10 17.80 -2.14
C ILE A 97 -11.00 16.73 -2.10
N ALA A 98 -10.30 16.49 -3.21
CA ALA A 98 -9.20 15.53 -3.22
C ALA A 98 -8.04 15.99 -2.33
N VAL A 99 -7.72 17.29 -2.32
CA VAL A 99 -6.72 17.89 -1.42
C VAL A 99 -7.10 17.68 0.05
N VAL A 100 -8.36 17.89 0.40
CA VAL A 100 -8.87 17.64 1.76
C VAL A 100 -8.78 16.16 2.14
N LEU A 101 -9.09 15.24 1.22
CA LEU A 101 -8.94 13.80 1.44
C LEU A 101 -7.48 13.40 1.67
N ILE A 102 -6.54 13.98 0.92
CA ILE A 102 -5.09 13.76 1.12
C ILE A 102 -4.67 14.21 2.51
N ASP A 103 -5.08 15.40 2.96
CA ASP A 103 -4.76 15.93 4.29
C ASP A 103 -5.37 15.04 5.40
N LYS A 104 -6.65 14.66 5.25
CA LYS A 104 -7.36 13.78 6.18
C LYS A 104 -6.64 12.43 6.32
N LEU A 105 -6.27 11.81 5.20
CA LEU A 105 -5.58 10.53 5.18
C LEU A 105 -4.18 10.63 5.79
N THR A 106 -3.42 11.67 5.44
CA THR A 106 -2.09 11.93 6.01
C THR A 106 -2.17 12.05 7.54
N ASN A 107 -3.12 12.84 8.03
CA ASN A 107 -3.35 13.02 9.47
C ASN A 107 -3.78 11.72 10.14
N ALA A 108 -4.67 10.94 9.51
CA ALA A 108 -5.12 9.65 10.03
C ALA A 108 -3.94 8.68 10.20
N ILE A 109 -3.05 8.57 9.22
CA ILE A 109 -1.89 7.68 9.27
C ILE A 109 -0.88 8.10 10.35
N GLN A 110 -0.62 9.41 10.44
CA GLN A 110 0.29 9.98 11.45
C GLN A 110 -0.24 9.81 12.87
N SER A 111 -1.55 9.99 13.06
CA SER A 111 -2.22 9.86 14.37
C SER A 111 -2.48 8.43 14.81
N ALA A 112 -2.37 7.44 13.90
CA ALA A 112 -2.66 6.06 14.22
C ALA A 112 -1.74 5.56 15.36
N GLY A 113 -2.34 4.88 16.34
CA GLY A 113 -1.59 4.26 17.44
C GLY A 113 -0.61 3.19 16.94
N TYR A 114 0.40 2.91 17.75
CA TYR A 114 1.43 1.90 17.47
C TYR A 114 0.82 0.49 17.55
N GLY A 115 0.78 -0.30 16.47
CA GLY A 115 0.44 -1.76 16.48
C GLY A 115 -0.55 -2.25 17.56
N LEU A 116 -0.17 -3.33 18.27
CA LEU A 116 -0.94 -3.94 19.37
C LEU A 116 -1.04 -3.04 20.63
N THR A 117 -0.05 -2.18 20.86
CA THR A 117 -0.03 -1.26 22.02
C THR A 117 -1.06 -0.14 21.88
N GLY A 118 -1.40 0.24 20.65
CA GLY A 118 -2.50 1.15 20.32
C GLY A 118 -3.88 0.56 20.53
N LEU A 119 -4.00 -0.77 20.66
CA LEU A 119 -5.23 -1.47 21.04
C LEU A 119 -5.38 -1.64 22.56
N GLY A 120 -4.41 -1.16 23.35
CA GLY A 120 -4.47 -1.24 24.81
C GLY A 120 -4.33 -2.65 25.38
N SER A 121 -3.90 -3.64 24.58
CA SER A 121 -3.82 -5.04 25.02
C SER A 121 -2.61 -5.34 25.92
N GLY A 122 -1.59 -4.49 25.93
CA GLY A 122 -0.35 -4.69 26.69
C GLY A 122 0.51 -5.87 26.21
N LEU A 123 0.06 -6.63 25.21
CA LEU A 123 0.76 -7.78 24.66
C LEU A 123 1.72 -7.36 23.52
N LYS A 124 2.85 -8.04 23.40
CA LYS A 124 3.76 -7.87 22.25
C LYS A 124 3.22 -8.68 21.06
N ALA A 125 3.18 -8.08 19.89
CA ALA A 125 2.83 -8.79 18.65
C ALA A 125 3.85 -9.91 18.36
N THR A 126 3.36 -11.02 17.85
CA THR A 126 4.16 -12.15 17.39
C THR A 126 4.88 -11.81 16.09
N GLN A 127 5.94 -12.57 15.77
CA GLN A 127 6.68 -12.42 14.51
C GLN A 127 5.76 -12.58 13.28
N GLU A 128 4.80 -13.50 13.33
CA GLU A 128 3.85 -13.74 12.23
C GLU A 128 2.89 -12.56 12.02
N GLU A 129 2.40 -11.94 13.11
CA GLU A 129 1.54 -10.75 13.03
C GLU A 129 2.31 -9.54 12.49
N LEU A 130 3.57 -9.37 12.89
CA LEU A 130 4.45 -8.32 12.37
C LEU A 130 4.75 -8.52 10.88
N GLU A 131 4.86 -9.76 10.42
CA GLU A 131 5.02 -10.07 8.99
C GLU A 131 3.75 -9.74 8.20
N LYS A 132 2.57 -10.14 8.69
CA LYS A 132 1.28 -9.78 8.08
C LYS A 132 1.10 -8.26 8.00
N LEU A 133 1.52 -7.55 9.04
CA LEU A 133 1.51 -6.09 9.07
C LEU A 133 2.39 -5.49 7.97
N ALA A 134 3.63 -5.99 7.82
CA ALA A 134 4.55 -5.50 6.80
C ALA A 134 4.05 -5.77 5.38
N GLU A 135 3.47 -6.94 5.12
CA GLU A 135 2.85 -7.28 3.84
C GLU A 135 1.66 -6.38 3.52
N PHE A 136 0.83 -6.08 4.52
CA PHE A 136 -0.28 -5.16 4.42
C PHE A 136 0.18 -3.73 4.16
N ASP A 137 1.14 -3.22 4.93
CA ASP A 137 1.66 -1.87 4.73
C ASP A 137 2.28 -1.74 3.32
N PHE A 138 2.94 -2.80 2.82
CA PHE A 138 3.44 -2.83 1.43
C PHE A 138 2.32 -2.75 0.38
N SER A 139 1.14 -3.36 0.61
CA SER A 139 0.02 -3.20 -0.34
C SER A 139 -0.49 -1.76 -0.36
N LEU A 140 -0.50 -1.06 0.79
CA LEU A 140 -0.87 0.36 0.84
C LEU A 140 0.10 1.24 0.04
N PHE A 141 1.41 0.95 0.08
CA PHE A 141 2.38 1.66 -0.75
C PHE A 141 2.11 1.49 -2.24
N LYS A 142 1.73 0.30 -2.69
CA LYS A 142 1.35 0.07 -4.10
C LYS A 142 0.10 0.83 -4.50
N GLU A 143 -0.89 0.90 -3.62
CA GLU A 143 -2.09 1.70 -3.86
C GLU A 143 -1.74 3.19 -4.02
N VAL A 144 -0.86 3.72 -3.16
CA VAL A 144 -0.36 5.09 -3.28
C VAL A 144 0.38 5.31 -4.59
N GLU A 145 1.25 4.40 -5.03
CA GLU A 145 1.94 4.48 -6.33
C GLU A 145 0.95 4.49 -7.51
N GLY A 146 -0.16 3.73 -7.40
CA GLY A 146 -1.25 3.75 -8.37
C GLY A 146 -1.97 5.10 -8.43
N ILE A 147 -2.23 5.71 -7.27
CA ILE A 147 -2.83 7.05 -7.18
C ILE A 147 -1.86 8.10 -7.74
N GLU A 148 -0.58 8.03 -7.38
CA GLU A 148 0.46 8.92 -7.89
C GLU A 148 0.52 8.87 -9.42
N SER A 149 0.48 7.67 -9.99
CA SER A 149 0.46 7.48 -11.44
C SER A 149 -0.77 8.12 -12.10
N LYS A 150 -1.95 7.98 -11.49
CA LYS A 150 -3.20 8.62 -11.97
C LYS A 150 -3.11 10.15 -11.92
N VAL A 151 -2.60 10.70 -10.83
CA VAL A 151 -2.41 12.14 -10.63
C VAL A 151 -1.40 12.70 -11.65
N GLN A 152 -0.28 12.01 -11.88
CA GLN A 152 0.74 12.44 -12.85
C GLN A 152 0.28 12.31 -14.31
N ALA A 153 -0.57 11.33 -14.61
CA ALA A 153 -1.15 11.15 -15.94
C ALA A 153 -2.19 12.23 -16.29
N LEU A 154 -2.71 12.93 -15.29
CA LEU A 154 -3.76 13.92 -15.45
C LEU A 154 -3.19 15.19 -16.09
N LYS A 155 -3.46 15.37 -17.37
CA LYS A 155 -3.06 16.55 -18.15
C LYS A 155 -4.31 17.26 -18.64
N VAL A 156 -4.48 18.51 -18.22
CA VAL A 156 -5.61 19.34 -18.63
C VAL A 156 -5.14 20.30 -19.70
N THR A 157 -5.77 20.22 -20.86
CA THR A 157 -5.52 21.12 -21.98
C THR A 157 -6.79 21.90 -22.31
N ALA A 158 -6.69 22.83 -23.26
CA ALA A 158 -7.86 23.53 -23.78
C ALA A 158 -8.89 22.56 -24.38
N GLU A 159 -8.42 21.48 -25.02
CA GLU A 159 -9.24 20.47 -25.72
C GLU A 159 -9.93 19.47 -24.80
N SER A 160 -9.40 19.25 -23.58
CA SER A 160 -10.04 18.36 -22.61
C SER A 160 -11.46 18.82 -22.33
N SER A 161 -12.44 17.91 -22.31
CA SER A 161 -13.78 18.26 -21.88
C SER A 161 -13.85 18.40 -20.35
N VAL A 162 -14.78 19.23 -19.86
CA VAL A 162 -15.00 19.38 -18.41
C VAL A 162 -15.39 18.05 -17.76
N GLU A 163 -16.18 17.24 -18.46
CA GLU A 163 -16.68 15.97 -17.95
C GLU A 163 -15.58 14.90 -17.84
N GLU A 164 -14.70 14.78 -18.84
CA GLU A 164 -13.55 13.87 -18.77
C GLU A 164 -12.65 14.20 -17.57
N VAL A 165 -12.32 15.48 -17.39
CA VAL A 165 -11.45 15.90 -16.29
C VAL A 165 -12.14 15.69 -14.94
N ARG A 166 -13.44 15.96 -14.84
CA ARG A 166 -14.24 15.67 -13.64
C ARG A 166 -14.20 14.18 -13.28
N ASN A 167 -14.36 13.31 -14.27
CA ASN A 167 -14.33 11.86 -14.05
C ASN A 167 -12.94 11.39 -13.59
N LEU A 168 -11.86 11.91 -14.19
CA LEU A 168 -10.50 11.60 -13.74
C LEU A 168 -10.22 12.06 -12.30
N VAL A 169 -10.67 13.27 -11.93
CA VAL A 169 -10.56 13.75 -10.54
C VAL A 169 -11.42 12.92 -9.59
N SER A 170 -12.61 12.49 -10.03
CA SER A 170 -13.49 11.60 -9.27
C SER A 170 -12.82 10.24 -9.03
N ASP A 171 -12.16 9.66 -10.03
CA ASP A 171 -11.44 8.39 -9.88
C ASP A 171 -10.30 8.50 -8.85
N ILE A 172 -9.58 9.62 -8.83
CA ILE A 172 -8.55 9.89 -7.82
C ILE A 172 -9.18 9.95 -6.42
N ARG A 173 -10.30 10.64 -6.27
CA ARG A 173 -11.03 10.72 -4.99
C ARG A 173 -11.48 9.36 -4.50
N VAL A 174 -12.09 8.56 -5.37
CA VAL A 174 -12.51 7.19 -5.06
C VAL A 174 -11.31 6.33 -4.64
N ALA A 175 -10.17 6.47 -5.30
CA ALA A 175 -8.95 5.75 -4.93
C ALA A 175 -8.39 6.21 -3.56
N LEU A 176 -8.44 7.51 -3.25
CA LEU A 176 -8.04 8.05 -1.94
C LEU A 176 -8.98 7.54 -0.82
N ASP A 177 -10.28 7.53 -1.05
CA ASP A 177 -11.26 6.98 -0.11
C ASP A 177 -11.06 5.46 0.09
N GLY A 178 -10.77 4.74 -1.00
CA GLY A 178 -10.42 3.31 -0.97
C GLY A 178 -9.18 3.06 -0.09
N LEU A 179 -8.13 3.85 -0.29
CA LEU A 179 -6.90 3.77 0.49
C LEU A 179 -7.13 4.12 1.97
N GLU A 180 -7.98 5.10 2.28
CA GLU A 180 -8.35 5.41 3.67
C GLU A 180 -9.05 4.21 4.33
N ASN A 181 -10.00 3.59 3.63
CA ASN A 181 -10.72 2.43 4.13
C ASN A 181 -9.78 1.22 4.32
N ALA A 182 -8.88 0.97 3.36
CA ALA A 182 -7.84 -0.04 3.48
C ALA A 182 -6.99 0.24 4.73
N PHE A 183 -6.45 1.45 4.89
CA PHE A 183 -5.66 1.80 6.07
C PHE A 183 -6.43 1.61 7.39
N ARG A 184 -7.73 1.94 7.43
CA ARG A 184 -8.57 1.73 8.63
C ARG A 184 -8.73 0.26 9.00
N SER A 185 -8.79 -0.64 8.01
CA SER A 185 -8.87 -2.09 8.23
C SER A 185 -7.57 -2.70 8.78
N ARG A 186 -6.45 -1.96 8.73
CA ARG A 186 -5.16 -2.38 9.30
C ARG A 186 -5.27 -2.83 10.76
N LYS A 187 -6.14 -2.19 11.55
CA LYS A 187 -6.36 -2.54 12.96
C LYS A 187 -6.94 -3.96 13.13
N ASP A 188 -7.67 -4.45 12.14
CA ASP A 188 -8.36 -5.74 12.20
C ASP A 188 -7.39 -6.93 12.06
N LEU A 189 -6.15 -6.67 11.62
CA LEU A 189 -5.07 -7.66 11.58
C LEU A 189 -4.71 -8.19 12.97
N PHE A 190 -5.01 -7.43 14.01
CA PHE A 190 -4.66 -7.73 15.40
C PHE A 190 -5.86 -8.14 16.27
N THR A 191 -7.09 -8.04 15.74
CA THR A 191 -8.32 -8.35 16.51
C THR A 191 -8.88 -9.74 16.21
N LYS A 192 -8.32 -10.46 15.22
CA LYS A 192 -8.67 -11.86 14.95
C LYS A 192 -7.83 -12.79 15.83
N LEU A 193 -8.19 -12.84 17.11
CA LEU A 193 -7.81 -13.90 18.05
C LEU A 193 -8.85 -15.02 18.00
#